data_AF-A0A1I6T6A2-F1
#
_entry.id   AF-A0A1I6T6A2-F1
#
_cell.length_a   1.000
_cell.length_b   1.000
_cell.length_c   1.000
_cell.angle_alpha   90.00
_cell.angle_beta   90.00
_cell.angle_gamma   90.00
#
_symmetry.space_group_name_H-M   'P 1'
#
loop_
_entity.id
_entity.type
_entity.pdbx_description
1 polymer ?
#
loop_
_entity_poly.entity_id
_entity_poly.type
_entity_poly.pdbx_seq_one_letter_code
_entity_poly.pdbx_strand_id
1 'polypeptide(L)'
;MMILDDTNTIGSLAFLFFMIYLATDPRDVSLLAIPAYFGGMLVTHWLIENGFQDTYIYTSWIVAYSITMIYLIIASIRLGINNVIYIKEKIRKRRALKR
;
A
#
# COMPACT_ATOMS: atom_id res chain seq x y z
N MET A 1 27.82 3.94 12.59
CA MET A 1 26.98 5.16 12.71
C MET A 1 26.52 5.58 11.32
N MET A 2 25.69 4.75 10.70
CA MET A 2 25.09 4.96 9.36
C MET A 2 23.62 4.47 9.35
N ILE A 3 23.18 3.84 10.44
CA ILE A 3 21.87 3.19 10.61
C ILE A 3 20.76 4.23 10.83
N LEU A 4 21.06 5.35 11.52
CA LEU A 4 20.09 6.39 11.81
C LEU A 4 19.61 7.16 10.57
N ASP A 5 20.45 7.28 9.52
CA ASP A 5 20.06 7.97 8.27
C ASP A 5 19.08 7.14 7.45
N ASP A 6 19.27 5.82 7.36
CA ASP A 6 18.36 4.93 6.64
C ASP A 6 17.00 4.82 7.36
N THR A 7 16.99 4.77 8.70
CA THR A 7 15.73 4.73 9.47
C THR A 7 14.93 6.02 9.29
N ASN A 8 15.61 7.17 9.22
CA ASN A 8 14.99 8.47 9.03
C ASN A 8 14.46 8.65 7.60
N THR A 9 15.11 8.04 6.62
CA THR A 9 14.67 8.01 5.22
C THR A 9 13.42 7.13 5.04
N ILE A 10 13.37 5.97 5.71
CA ILE A 10 12.19 5.09 5.71
C ILE A 10 11.02 5.75 6.43
N GLY A 11 11.27 6.39 7.59
CA GLY A 11 10.24 7.12 8.35
C GLY A 11 9.66 8.31 7.59
N SER A 12 10.51 9.07 6.89
CA SER A 12 10.07 10.20 6.06
C SER A 12 9.29 9.76 4.82
N LEU A 13 9.68 8.65 4.15
CA LEU A 13 8.84 8.08 3.10
C LEU A 13 7.48 7.61 3.65
N ALA A 14 7.45 6.91 4.79
CA ALA A 14 6.21 6.45 5.40
C ALA A 14 5.27 7.62 5.76
N PHE A 15 5.82 8.72 6.27
CA PHE A 15 5.07 9.93 6.59
C PHE A 15 4.54 10.62 5.32
N LEU A 16 5.34 10.70 4.26
CA LEU A 16 4.93 11.29 2.99
C LEU A 16 3.80 10.48 2.34
N PHE A 17 3.85 9.16 2.43
CA PHE A 17 2.77 8.28 1.98
C PHE A 17 1.52 8.36 2.86
N PHE A 18 1.65 8.53 4.17
CA PHE A 18 0.53 8.78 5.06
C PHE A 18 -0.19 10.11 4.73
N MET A 19 0.57 11.14 4.36
CA MET A 19 0.01 12.42 3.91
C MET A 19 -0.73 12.27 2.56
N ILE A 20 -0.21 11.48 1.62
CA ILE A 20 -0.90 11.14 0.37
C ILE A 20 -2.19 10.35 0.66
N TYR A 21 -2.15 9.40 1.61
CA TYR A 21 -3.33 8.66 2.06
C TYR A 21 -4.42 9.59 2.61
N LEU A 22 -4.06 10.52 3.50
CA LEU A 22 -5.00 11.50 4.06
C LEU A 22 -5.58 12.46 3.02
N ALA A 23 -4.82 12.76 1.97
CA ALA A 23 -5.23 13.68 0.92
C ALA A 23 -6.11 13.04 -0.18
N THR A 24 -6.30 11.72 -0.17
CA THR A 24 -6.96 10.98 -1.26
C THR A 24 -8.25 10.30 -0.78
N ASP A 25 -9.22 10.12 -1.68
CA ASP A 25 -10.58 9.65 -1.38
C ASP A 25 -10.54 8.24 -0.73
N PRO A 26 -11.13 8.02 0.47
CA PRO A 26 -11.00 6.78 1.27
C PRO A 26 -11.60 5.52 0.63
N ARG A 27 -12.14 5.60 -0.59
CA ARG A 27 -12.68 4.46 -1.35
C ARG A 27 -11.61 3.66 -2.10
N ASP A 28 -10.38 4.17 -2.18
CA ASP A 28 -9.30 3.53 -2.92
C ASP A 28 -8.49 2.56 -2.02
N VAL A 29 -8.87 1.28 -2.00
CA VAL A 29 -8.11 0.18 -1.35
C VAL A 29 -6.68 0.07 -1.90
N SER A 30 -6.41 0.61 -3.09
CA SER A 30 -5.05 0.78 -3.61
C SER A 30 -4.17 1.64 -2.70
N LEU A 31 -4.74 2.56 -1.91
CA LEU A 31 -4.00 3.37 -0.94
C LEU A 31 -3.66 2.60 0.34
N LEU A 32 -4.33 1.48 0.64
CA LEU A 32 -3.96 0.59 1.75
C LEU A 32 -2.74 -0.28 1.39
N ALA A 33 -2.46 -0.48 0.09
CA ALA A 33 -1.28 -1.21 -0.38
C ALA A 33 0.01 -0.50 0.03
N ILE A 34 0.01 0.83 0.09
CA ILE A 34 1.18 1.63 0.39
C ILE A 34 1.60 1.52 1.87
N PRO A 35 0.72 1.78 2.86
CA PRO A 35 1.02 1.55 4.28
C PRO A 35 1.30 0.08 4.57
N ALA A 36 0.59 -0.86 3.92
CA ALA A 36 0.85 -2.28 4.10
C ALA A 36 2.25 -2.65 3.63
N TYR A 37 2.70 -2.12 2.49
CA TYR A 37 4.05 -2.36 1.98
C TYR A 37 5.13 -1.80 2.90
N PHE A 38 4.94 -0.56 3.38
CA PHE A 38 5.87 0.08 4.32
C PHE A 38 5.92 -0.60 5.68
N GLY A 39 4.77 -0.87 6.29
CA GLY A 39 4.69 -1.61 7.55
C GLY A 39 5.29 -3.00 7.41
N GLY A 40 5.01 -3.66 6.29
CA GLY A 40 5.63 -4.90 5.84
C GLY A 40 7.15 -4.88 5.93
N MET A 41 7.74 -3.90 5.25
CA MET A 41 9.18 -3.72 5.16
C MET A 41 9.81 -3.41 6.52
N LEU A 42 9.18 -2.54 7.31
CA LEU A 42 9.67 -2.12 8.63
C LEU A 42 9.70 -3.28 9.63
N VAL A 43 8.62 -4.06 9.71
CA VAL A 43 8.57 -5.24 10.58
C VAL A 43 9.56 -6.31 10.13
N THR A 44 9.73 -6.50 8.82
CA THR A 44 10.73 -7.43 8.27
C THR A 44 12.14 -7.00 8.63
N HIS A 45 12.46 -5.71 8.50
CA HIS A 45 13.75 -5.14 8.89
C HIS A 45 14.01 -5.32 10.38
N TRP A 46 13.02 -4.99 11.22
CA TRP A 46 13.12 -5.18 12.67
C TRP A 46 13.36 -6.64 13.05
N LEU A 47 12.68 -7.59 12.40
CA LEU A 47 12.91 -9.02 12.66
C LEU A 47 14.33 -9.45 12.28
N ILE A 48 14.87 -8.95 11.18
CA ILE A 48 16.24 -9.25 10.73
C ILE A 48 17.27 -8.65 11.70
N GLU A 49 17.11 -7.38 12.10
CA GLU A 49 18.02 -6.71 13.04
C GLU A 49 18.06 -7.40 14.41
N ASN A 50 16.95 -7.99 14.84
CA ASN A 50 16.88 -8.76 16.09
C ASN A 50 17.31 -10.23 15.93
N GLY A 51 17.77 -10.65 14.75
CA GLY A 51 18.30 -11.99 14.50
C GLY A 51 17.23 -13.09 14.34
N PHE A 52 15.98 -12.72 14.06
CA PHE A 52 14.88 -13.70 13.93
C PHE A 52 14.77 -14.36 12.55
N GLN A 53 15.69 -14.10 11.62
CA GLN A 53 15.59 -14.47 10.21
C GLN A 53 15.35 -15.97 9.95
N ASP A 54 15.91 -16.86 10.76
CA ASP A 54 15.75 -18.32 10.61
C ASP A 54 14.71 -18.92 11.58
N THR A 55 13.89 -18.07 12.21
CA THR A 55 12.91 -18.52 13.19
C THR A 55 11.54 -18.72 12.57
N TYR A 56 10.72 -19.54 13.25
CA TYR A 56 9.32 -19.72 12.91
C TYR A 56 8.56 -18.38 12.85
N ILE A 57 8.89 -17.43 13.73
CA ILE A 57 8.27 -16.10 13.78
C ILE A 57 8.46 -15.35 12.46
N TYR A 58 9.68 -15.35 11.91
CA TYR A 58 9.95 -14.70 10.62
C TYR A 58 9.24 -15.39 9.47
N THR A 59 9.21 -16.73 9.46
CA THR A 59 8.52 -17.49 8.42
C THR A 59 7.00 -17.23 8.46
N SER A 60 6.39 -17.27 9.63
CA SER A 60 4.96 -16.94 9.80
C SER A 60 4.64 -15.51 9.39
N TRP A 61 5.52 -14.55 9.71
CA TRP A 61 5.38 -13.17 9.29
C TRP A 61 5.40 -13.01 7.76
N ILE A 62 6.40 -13.59 7.08
CA ILE A 62 6.52 -13.56 5.62
C ILE A 62 5.26 -14.14 4.95
N VAL A 63 4.73 -15.25 5.47
CA VAL A 63 3.51 -15.88 4.95
C VAL A 63 2.29 -14.96 5.11
N ALA A 64 2.07 -14.42 6.31
CA ALA A 64 0.96 -13.52 6.58
C ALA A 64 1.05 -12.23 5.74
N TYR A 65 2.25 -11.67 5.63
CA TYR A 65 2.52 -10.49 4.80
C TYR A 65 2.24 -10.77 3.32
N SER A 66 2.69 -11.90 2.80
CA SER A 66 2.47 -12.30 1.40
C SER A 66 0.98 -12.45 1.07
N ILE A 67 0.21 -13.10 1.94
CA ILE A 67 -1.26 -13.25 1.77
C ILE A 67 -1.94 -11.88 1.74
N THR A 68 -1.53 -10.98 2.66
CA THR A 68 -2.07 -9.63 2.75
C THR A 68 -1.78 -8.84 1.47
N MET A 69 -0.55 -8.92 0.94
CA MET A 69 -0.17 -8.24 -0.30
C MET A 69 -0.94 -8.76 -1.52
N ILE A 70 -1.14 -10.08 -1.63
CA ILE A 70 -1.94 -10.68 -2.72
C ILE A 70 -3.39 -10.15 -2.68
N TYR A 71 -3.99 -10.10 -1.50
CA TYR A 71 -5.36 -9.58 -1.34
C TYR A 71 -5.47 -8.11 -1.77
N LEU A 72 -4.49 -7.28 -1.37
CA LEU A 72 -4.46 -5.86 -1.72
C LEU A 72 -4.26 -5.63 -3.22
N ILE A 73 -3.44 -6.45 -3.89
CA ILE A 73 -3.29 -6.41 -5.36
C ILE A 73 -4.64 -6.69 -6.04
N ILE A 74 -5.34 -7.77 -5.64
CA ILE A 74 -6.65 -8.12 -6.22
C ILE A 74 -7.66 -7.00 -5.99
N ALA A 75 -7.70 -6.45 -4.77
CA ALA A 75 -8.62 -5.35 -4.43
C ALA A 75 -8.32 -4.08 -5.24
N SER A 76 -7.04 -3.75 -5.46
CA SER A 76 -6.62 -2.61 -6.26
C SER A 76 -7.05 -2.73 -7.73
N ILE A 77 -6.92 -3.92 -8.33
CA ILE A 77 -7.34 -4.18 -9.71
C ILE A 77 -8.85 -4.01 -9.83
N ARG A 78 -9.62 -4.56 -8.88
CA ARG A 78 -11.08 -4.48 -8.87
C ARG A 78 -11.56 -3.03 -8.81
N LEU A 79 -10.91 -2.19 -8.01
CA LEU A 79 -11.21 -0.77 -7.94
C LEU A 79 -10.83 -0.01 -9.21
N GLY A 80 -9.65 -0.29 -9.77
CA GLY A 80 -9.22 0.33 -11.03
C GLY A 80 -10.24 0.13 -12.13
N ILE A 81 -10.78 -1.09 -12.27
CA ILE A 81 -11.84 -1.41 -13.25
C ILE A 81 -13.11 -0.58 -12.98
N ASN A 82 -13.58 -0.53 -11.73
CA ASN A 82 -14.77 0.22 -11.36
C ASN A 82 -14.62 1.73 -11.62
N ASN A 83 -13.43 2.28 -11.37
CA ASN A 83 -13.16 3.70 -11.58
C ASN A 83 -13.11 4.04 -13.08
N VAL A 84 -12.54 3.18 -13.91
CA VAL A 84 -12.56 3.34 -15.39
C VAL A 84 -14.00 3.33 -15.92
N ILE A 85 -14.84 2.42 -15.42
CA ILE A 85 -16.27 2.36 -15.80
C ILE A 85 -16.97 3.67 -15.40
N TYR A 86 -16.75 4.13 -14.17
CA TYR A 86 -17.32 5.38 -13.67
C TYR A 86 -16.91 6.61 -14.50
N ILE A 87 -15.62 6.73 -14.84
CA ILE A 87 -15.12 7.81 -15.71
C ILE A 87 -15.77 7.74 -17.09
N LYS A 88 -15.87 6.54 -17.67
CA LYS A 88 -16.48 6.31 -18.98
C LYS A 88 -17.96 6.74 -18.99
N GLU A 89 -18.71 6.40 -17.94
CA GLU A 89 -20.10 6.86 -17.78
C GLU A 89 -20.22 8.37 -17.58
N LYS A 90 -19.35 8.96 -16.75
CA LYS A 90 -19.33 10.40 -16.50
C LYS A 90 -19.06 11.19 -17.78
N ILE A 91 -18.17 10.70 -18.65
CA ILE A 91 -17.90 11.29 -19.97
C ILE A 91 -19.10 11.11 -20.92
N ARG A 92 -19.77 9.95 -20.89
CA ARG A 92 -20.98 9.70 -21.71
C ARG A 92 -22.12 10.65 -21.34
N LYS A 93 -22.40 10.81 -20.04
CA LYS A 93 -23.45 11.72 -19.54
C LYS A 93 -23.16 13.18 -19.93
N ARG A 94 -21.91 13.64 -19.79
CA ARG A 94 -21.52 14.99 -20.23
C ARG A 94 -21.68 15.23 -21.73
N ARG A 95 -21.43 14.21 -22.57
CA ARG A 95 -21.66 14.31 -24.03
C ARG A 95 -23.15 14.38 -24.39
N ALA A 96 -24.00 13.66 -23.66
CA ALA A 96 -25.45 13.70 -23.89
C ALA A 96 -26.08 15.06 -23.52
N LEU A 97 -25.55 15.75 -22.51
CA LEU A 97 -26.00 17.09 -22.09
C LEU A 97 -25.49 18.23 -22.99
N LYS A 98 -24.52 17.97 -23.87
CA LYS A 98 -23.96 18.97 -24.80
C LYS A 98 -24.58 18.91 -26.20
N ARG A 99 -25.44 17.94 -26.48
CA ARG A 99 -26.34 17.90 -27.65
C ARG A 99 -27.70 18.41 -27.24
#